data_AF-A0A9J5XH54-F1
#
_entry.id   AF-A0A9J5XH54-F1
#
_cell.length_a   1.000
_cell.length_b   1.000
_cell.length_c   1.000
_cell.angle_alpha   90.00
_cell.angle_beta   90.00
_cell.angle_gamma   90.00
#
_symmetry.space_group_name_H-M   'P 1'
#
loop_
_entity.id
_entity.type
_entity.pdbx_description
1 polymer ?
#
loop_
_entity_poly.entity_id
_entity_poly.type
_entity_poly.pdbx_seq_one_letter_code
_entity_poly.pdbx_strand_id
1 'polypeptide(L)'
;MYVMADSAVDGQGFVAMNITFKNTAGAAKFLVVAIWNSADLSAFYYCSFEGYQDTLYTHSQRQFYKDYNIYGTIDFIFGNSAAIFQNYNIYARLPLPD
;
A
#
# COMPACT_ATOMS: atom_id res chain seq x y z
N MET A 1 8.56 6.21 -14.52
CA MET A 1 8.25 4.80 -14.24
C MET A 1 6.76 4.61 -14.40
N TYR A 2 6.31 3.61 -15.17
CA TYR A 2 4.88 3.33 -15.37
C TYR A 2 4.46 2.34 -14.27
N VAL A 3 3.60 2.79 -13.35
CA VAL A 3 3.11 1.99 -12.22
C VAL A 3 1.61 1.76 -12.42
N MET A 4 1.19 0.50 -12.34
CA MET A 4 -0.21 0.10 -12.42
C MET A 4 -0.77 -0.08 -11.01
N ALA A 5 -1.97 0.42 -10.74
CA ALA A 5 -2.61 0.29 -9.44
C ALA A 5 -4.09 -0.07 -9.58
N ASP A 6 -4.57 -0.96 -8.72
CA ASP A 6 -6.00 -1.31 -8.62
C ASP A 6 -6.83 -0.18 -8.01
N SER A 7 -6.20 0.64 -7.17
CA SER A 7 -6.81 1.81 -6.56
C SER A 7 -5.79 2.95 -6.47
N ALA A 8 -6.26 4.18 -6.68
CA ALA A 8 -5.45 5.38 -6.55
C ALA A 8 -6.22 6.45 -5.77
N VAL A 9 -5.52 7.16 -4.88
CA VAL A 9 -6.09 8.26 -4.10
C VAL A 9 -5.20 9.50 -4.20
N ASP A 10 -5.83 10.64 -4.46
CA ASP A 10 -5.15 11.93 -4.68
C ASP A 10 -5.83 13.10 -3.95
N GLY A 11 -7.06 12.92 -3.46
CA GLY A 11 -7.80 13.97 -2.75
C GLY A 11 -7.14 14.32 -1.41
N GLN A 12 -6.75 15.58 -1.24
CA GLN A 12 -6.21 16.07 0.03
C GLN A 12 -7.15 15.77 1.20
N GLY A 13 -6.60 15.30 2.32
CA GLY A 13 -7.39 14.93 3.51
C GLY A 13 -8.20 13.65 3.34
N PHE A 14 -7.91 12.82 2.33
CA PHE A 14 -8.55 11.52 2.15
C PHE A 14 -8.40 10.66 3.42
N VAL A 15 -9.52 10.08 3.86
CA VAL A 15 -9.56 9.13 4.98
C VAL A 15 -10.24 7.85 4.54
N ALA A 16 -9.58 6.72 4.79
CA ALA A 16 -10.16 5.39 4.67
C ALA A 16 -10.14 4.68 6.02
N MET A 17 -11.22 3.97 6.35
CA MET A 17 -11.33 3.20 7.58
C MET A 17 -12.05 1.88 7.36
N ASN A 18 -11.63 0.81 8.06
CA ASN A 18 -12.27 -0.51 8.03
C ASN A 18 -12.46 -1.07 6.61
N ILE A 19 -11.44 -0.96 5.75
CA ILE A 19 -11.50 -1.43 4.36
C ILE A 19 -10.20 -2.13 3.94
N THR A 20 -10.33 -3.09 3.03
CA THR A 20 -9.20 -3.79 2.41
C THR A 20 -8.97 -3.30 0.98
N PHE A 21 -7.74 -2.88 0.68
CA PHE A 21 -7.25 -2.67 -0.68
C PHE A 21 -6.42 -3.89 -1.09
N LYS A 22 -6.86 -4.62 -2.12
CA LYS A 22 -6.28 -5.92 -2.48
C LYS A 22 -6.04 -6.03 -3.97
N ASN A 23 -4.79 -6.34 -4.32
CA ASN A 23 -4.43 -6.77 -5.66
C ASN A 23 -4.40 -8.30 -5.76
N THR A 24 -5.10 -8.87 -6.75
CA THR A 24 -5.18 -10.32 -6.97
C THR A 24 -4.41 -10.81 -8.19
N ALA A 25 -3.54 -10.01 -8.80
CA ALA A 25 -2.76 -10.38 -9.98
C ALA A 25 -1.83 -11.58 -9.73
N GLY A 26 -1.44 -11.81 -8.48
CA GLY A 26 -0.58 -12.92 -8.07
C GLY A 26 0.91 -12.59 -8.19
N ALA A 27 1.76 -13.43 -7.59
CA ALA A 27 3.20 -13.19 -7.54
C ALA A 27 3.89 -13.15 -8.91
N ALA A 28 3.32 -13.82 -9.93
CA ALA A 28 3.92 -13.94 -11.26
C ALA A 28 3.69 -12.71 -12.17
N LYS A 29 2.76 -11.82 -11.81
CA LYS A 29 2.38 -10.65 -12.60
C LYS A 29 2.95 -9.36 -12.01
N PHE A 30 4.22 -9.40 -11.62
CA PHE A 30 5.00 -8.37 -10.93
C PHE A 30 4.57 -6.91 -11.24
N LEU A 31 4.67 -6.04 -10.21
CA LEU A 31 4.52 -4.57 -10.26
C LEU A 31 3.09 -3.99 -10.28
N VAL A 32 2.06 -4.74 -9.86
CA VAL A 32 0.70 -4.17 -9.73
C VAL A 32 0.39 -3.84 -8.27
N VAL A 33 0.20 -2.56 -8.01
CA VAL A 33 -0.01 -1.99 -6.68
C VAL A 33 -1.45 -2.22 -6.23
N ALA A 34 -1.65 -2.54 -4.94
CA ALA A 34 -2.99 -2.61 -4.38
C ALA A 34 -3.58 -1.21 -4.18
N ILE A 35 -2.78 -0.26 -3.69
CA ILE A 35 -3.15 1.15 -3.63
C ILE A 35 -1.97 2.09 -3.85
N TRP A 36 -2.18 3.08 -4.72
CA TRP A 36 -1.32 4.25 -4.89
C TRP A 36 -1.89 5.45 -4.12
N ASN A 37 -1.14 5.96 -3.15
CA ASN A 37 -1.49 7.18 -2.41
C ASN A 37 -0.58 8.37 -2.76
N SER A 38 -1.16 9.43 -3.34
CA SER A 38 -0.53 10.74 -3.56
C SER A 38 -1.13 11.87 -2.70
N ALA A 39 -2.17 11.56 -1.91
CA ALA A 39 -2.95 12.55 -1.18
C ALA A 39 -2.19 13.13 0.02
N ASP A 40 -2.11 14.46 0.10
CA ASP A 40 -1.56 15.16 1.27
C ASP A 40 -2.53 15.14 2.45
N LEU A 41 -1.99 15.06 3.66
CA LEU A 41 -2.73 14.91 4.92
C LEU A 41 -3.71 13.72 4.91
N SER A 42 -3.37 12.65 4.19
CA SER A 42 -4.19 11.45 4.11
C SER A 42 -4.00 10.54 5.32
N ALA A 43 -5.05 9.82 5.69
CA ALA A 43 -5.03 8.89 6.81
C ALA A 43 -5.76 7.57 6.53
N PHE A 44 -5.20 6.47 7.04
CA PHE A 44 -5.78 5.13 6.95
C PHE A 44 -5.84 4.51 8.35
N TYR A 45 -7.03 4.04 8.76
CA TYR A 45 -7.24 3.41 10.07
C TYR A 45 -7.91 2.04 9.93
N TYR A 46 -7.41 1.00 10.60
CA TYR A 46 -8.04 -0.32 10.55
C TYR A 46 -8.18 -0.87 9.12
N CYS A 47 -7.24 -0.51 8.25
CA CYS A 47 -7.22 -0.95 6.86
C CYS A 47 -6.35 -2.21 6.68
N SER A 48 -6.58 -2.92 5.58
CA SER A 48 -5.69 -4.00 5.11
C SER A 48 -5.18 -3.66 3.71
N PHE A 49 -3.87 -3.83 3.48
CA PHE A 49 -3.25 -3.69 2.17
C PHE A 49 -2.66 -5.04 1.75
N GLU A 50 -3.18 -5.61 0.67
CA GLU A 50 -2.89 -6.99 0.30
C GLU A 50 -2.38 -7.12 -1.12
N GLY A 51 -1.16 -7.62 -1.28
CA GLY A 51 -0.57 -7.87 -2.59
C GLY A 51 0.62 -8.83 -2.52
N TYR A 52 1.50 -8.72 -3.51
CA TYR A 52 2.78 -9.41 -3.57
C TYR A 52 3.88 -8.36 -3.66
N GLN A 53 4.47 -8.15 -4.83
CA GLN A 53 5.41 -7.05 -5.05
C GLN A 53 4.68 -5.70 -5.13
N ASP A 54 5.29 -4.65 -4.58
CA ASP A 54 4.83 -3.26 -4.70
C ASP A 54 3.41 -3.01 -4.16
N THR A 55 3.04 -3.59 -3.02
CA THR A 55 1.65 -3.58 -2.53
C THR A 55 1.11 -2.18 -2.19
N LEU A 56 1.84 -1.39 -1.40
CA LEU A 56 1.44 -0.05 -0.98
C LEU A 56 2.43 0.98 -1.54
N TYR A 57 1.97 1.80 -2.49
CA TYR A 57 2.78 2.87 -3.06
C TYR A 57 2.50 4.20 -2.36
N THR A 58 3.35 4.56 -1.40
CA THR A 58 3.33 5.84 -0.69
C THR A 58 4.06 6.90 -1.51
N HIS A 59 3.45 7.30 -2.63
CA HIS A 59 4.10 8.08 -3.69
C HIS A 59 4.68 9.42 -3.22
N SER A 60 3.87 10.27 -2.58
CA SER A 60 4.25 11.65 -2.23
C SER A 60 3.46 12.21 -1.04
N GLN A 61 3.85 13.39 -0.54
CA GLN A 61 3.13 14.18 0.48
C GLN A 61 3.13 13.56 1.89
N ARG A 62 2.30 14.09 2.80
CA ARG A 62 2.21 13.66 4.20
C ARG A 62 1.10 12.63 4.37
N GLN A 63 1.44 11.48 4.95
CA GLN A 63 0.52 10.34 5.02
C GLN A 63 0.60 9.67 6.40
N PHE A 64 -0.52 9.21 6.93
CA PHE A 64 -0.60 8.52 8.22
C PHE A 64 -1.32 7.19 8.11
N TYR A 65 -0.69 6.12 8.60
CA TYR A 65 -1.24 4.76 8.58
C TYR A 65 -1.24 4.21 10.00
N LYS A 66 -2.43 3.86 10.52
CA LYS A 66 -2.59 3.42 11.90
C LYS A 66 -3.47 2.18 12.02
N ASP A 67 -3.12 1.28 12.93
CA ASP A 67 -3.91 0.08 13.28
C ASP A 67 -4.21 -0.77 12.04
N TYR A 68 -3.22 -1.02 11.17
CA TYR A 68 -3.43 -1.64 9.85
C TYR A 68 -2.67 -2.96 9.68
N ASN A 69 -3.11 -3.77 8.72
CA ASN A 69 -2.42 -4.98 8.27
C ASN A 69 -1.85 -4.77 6.86
N ILE A 70 -0.67 -5.32 6.59
CA ILE A 70 -0.11 -5.31 5.23
C ILE A 70 0.59 -6.62 4.89
N TYR A 71 0.42 -7.05 3.65
CA TYR A 71 0.94 -8.30 3.14
C TYR A 71 1.60 -8.13 1.78
N GLY A 72 2.82 -8.65 1.63
CA GLY A 72 3.53 -8.63 0.35
C GLY A 72 4.85 -9.39 0.38
N THR A 73 5.61 -9.34 -0.72
CA THR A 73 6.87 -10.09 -0.91
C THR A 73 8.06 -9.15 -1.02
N ILE A 74 8.17 -8.40 -2.13
CA ILE A 74 9.27 -7.50 -2.47
C ILE A 74 8.75 -6.07 -2.45
N ASP A 75 9.48 -5.16 -1.80
CA ASP A 75 9.19 -3.71 -1.79
C ASP A 75 7.72 -3.34 -1.55
N PHE A 76 7.03 -4.12 -0.71
CA PHE A 76 5.58 -4.04 -0.59
C PHE A 76 5.08 -2.80 0.17
N ILE A 77 6.00 -2.00 0.71
CA ILE A 77 5.80 -0.61 1.10
C ILE A 77 6.93 0.18 0.46
N PHE A 78 6.62 1.09 -0.46
CA PHE A 78 7.63 1.85 -1.19
C PHE A 78 7.12 3.24 -1.60
N GLY A 79 8.04 4.14 -1.93
CA GLY A 79 7.74 5.48 -2.42
C GLY A 79 8.58 6.56 -1.73
N ASN A 80 8.12 7.81 -1.84
CA ASN A 80 8.88 8.99 -1.39
C ASN A 80 8.00 9.99 -0.61
N SER A 81 7.00 9.50 0.12
CA SER A 81 6.16 10.31 1.00
C SER A 81 6.82 10.52 2.37
N ALA A 82 6.38 11.57 3.07
CA ALA A 82 6.56 11.68 4.50
C ALA A 82 5.46 10.87 5.20
N ALA A 83 5.70 9.56 5.37
CA ALA A 83 4.74 8.64 5.97
C ALA A 83 5.12 8.24 7.40
N ILE A 84 4.10 8.14 8.27
CA ILE A 84 4.22 7.51 9.59
C ILE A 84 3.33 6.26 9.60
N PHE A 85 3.91 5.14 10.02
CA PHE A 85 3.22 3.87 10.22
C PHE A 85 3.21 3.52 11.71
N GLN A 86 2.02 3.41 12.30
CA GLN A 86 1.85 3.19 13.74
C GLN A 86 0.92 1.99 14.00
N ASN A 87 1.23 1.19 15.02
CA ASN A 87 0.42 0.04 15.43
C ASN A 87 0.05 -0.89 14.26
N TYR A 88 1.05 -1.44 13.59
CA TYR A 88 0.84 -2.23 12.40
C TYR A 88 1.09 -3.71 12.63
N ASN A 89 0.53 -4.54 11.75
CA ASN A 89 1.03 -5.89 11.52
C ASN A 89 1.58 -6.00 10.09
N ILE A 90 2.87 -6.30 9.96
CA ILE A 90 3.55 -6.51 8.68
C ILE A 90 3.76 -8.02 8.47
N TYR A 91 3.22 -8.54 7.36
CA TYR A 91 3.26 -9.96 7.02
C TYR A 91 3.99 -10.18 5.69
N ALA A 92 5.27 -10.51 5.77
CA ALA A 92 6.02 -10.96 4.60
C ALA A 92 5.48 -12.32 4.11
N ARG A 93 5.30 -12.44 2.80
CA ARG A 93 4.89 -13.68 2.10
C ARG A 93 6.10 -14.33 1.44
N LEU A 94 5.99 -15.63 1.18
CA LEU A 94 7.00 -16.34 0.39
C LEU A 94 6.97 -15.78 -1.06
N PRO A 95 8.11 -15.28 -1.58
CA PRO A 95 8.20 -14.88 -2.98
C PRO A 95 8.12 -16.10 -3.91
N LEU A 96 8.03 -15.86 -5.22
CA LEU A 96 8.28 -16.93 -6.17
C LEU A 96 9.75 -17.39 -6.03
N PRO A 97 10.02 -18.70 -6.19
CA PRO A 97 11.39 -19.18 -6.33
C PRO A 97 12.08 -18.49 -7.51
N ASP A 98 13.39 -18.29 -7.37
CA ASP A 98 14.26 -17.81 -8.46
C ASP A 98 14.29 -18.78 -9.66
#